data_AF-A0A2H9RGI3-F1
#
_entry.id   AF-A0A2H9RGI3-F1
#
_cell.length_a   1.000
_cell.length_b   1.000
_cell.length_c   1.000
_cell.angle_alpha   90.00
_cell.angle_beta   90.00
_cell.angle_gamma   90.00
#
_symmetry.space_group_name_H-M   'P 1'
#
loop_
_entity.id
_entity.type
_entity.pdbx_description
1 polymer ?
#
loop_
_entity_poly.entity_id
_entity_poly.type
_entity_poly.pdbx_seq_one_letter_code
_entity_poly.pdbx_strand_id
1 'polypeptide(L)'
;MPFDKVLKILITINNIAGNNRFKIHVGDWKGITQENCDTYYKIVADLKKRLKQGTVNSLKKNIFPDLDVMGFLRRYNMRADRTLKYRRGYIQFVELTDLAKKFINESKLRKQYKIYVEAVERLLEPILDELFFLLYKKFESINVYEYMMVVSDKKLKTESKIELIKAYRRLKKIQQIQIKQDILKKFNEINKEAQNKNEKRDFMNWYNESLQIFSLLNQTIYFKTFGKTTLMLELSQEAFETLAKRSQIQKDKYFEWHDIQKNEEYQLHHIYPISYFTTKKELLLIDDYRNLIYIKNTKHVKIPHDNNLFVKLAYRNDKILLVNPINTLDYMDITNDILININNLSVIIDYNKKLLLNVR
;
A
#
# COMPACT_ATOMS: atom_id res chain seq x y z
N MET A 1 -8.95 -1.72 -8.74
CA MET A 1 -9.63 -0.51 -9.27
C MET A 1 -10.88 -0.23 -8.44
N PRO A 2 -11.20 1.03 -8.10
CA PRO A 2 -12.40 1.37 -7.31
C PRO A 2 -13.72 1.03 -8.01
N PHE A 3 -14.78 0.77 -7.23
CA PHE A 3 -16.14 0.44 -7.69
C PHE A 3 -16.64 1.35 -8.82
N ASP A 4 -16.71 2.67 -8.59
CA ASP A 4 -17.24 3.63 -9.56
C ASP A 4 -16.45 3.65 -10.86
N LYS A 5 -15.12 3.42 -10.77
CA LYS A 5 -14.25 3.39 -11.94
C LYS A 5 -14.55 2.17 -12.79
N VAL A 6 -14.70 0.99 -12.17
CA VAL A 6 -15.07 -0.25 -12.88
C VAL A 6 -16.43 -0.09 -13.53
N LEU A 7 -17.43 0.43 -12.80
CA LEU A 7 -18.77 0.66 -13.33
C LEU A 7 -18.76 1.61 -14.54
N LYS A 8 -18.08 2.76 -14.44
CA LYS A 8 -17.95 3.71 -15.56
C LYS A 8 -17.29 3.09 -16.79
N ILE A 9 -16.23 2.29 -16.60
CA ILE A 9 -15.56 1.60 -17.71
C ILE A 9 -16.52 0.65 -18.42
N LEU A 10 -17.23 -0.18 -17.66
CA LEU A 10 -18.14 -1.17 -18.21
C LEU A 10 -19.36 -0.53 -18.89
N ILE A 11 -19.90 0.57 -18.34
CA ILE A 11 -20.95 1.36 -18.99
C ILE A 11 -20.47 1.94 -20.32
N THR A 12 -19.28 2.55 -20.36
CA THR A 12 -18.74 3.08 -21.63
C THR A 12 -18.57 1.98 -22.68
N ILE A 13 -18.05 0.81 -22.28
CA ILE A 13 -17.94 -0.34 -23.21
C ILE A 13 -19.34 -0.77 -23.69
N ASN A 14 -20.32 -0.89 -22.79
CA ASN A 14 -21.67 -1.32 -23.13
C ASN A 14 -22.38 -0.33 -24.06
N ASN A 15 -22.21 0.97 -23.85
CA ASN A 15 -22.84 2.00 -24.69
C ASN A 15 -22.27 2.03 -26.12
N ILE A 16 -20.99 1.67 -26.30
CA ILE A 16 -20.30 1.76 -27.59
C ILE A 16 -20.32 0.42 -28.34
N ALA A 17 -20.07 -0.69 -27.64
CA ALA A 17 -19.96 -2.01 -28.23
C ALA A 17 -21.21 -2.89 -28.00
N GLY A 18 -22.04 -2.59 -27.00
CA GLY A 18 -23.18 -3.42 -26.61
C GLY A 18 -22.77 -4.86 -26.32
N ASN A 19 -23.50 -5.80 -26.92
CA ASN A 19 -23.22 -7.24 -26.84
C ASN A 19 -22.14 -7.71 -27.82
N ASN A 20 -21.63 -6.82 -28.67
CA ASN A 20 -20.76 -7.22 -29.76
C ASN A 20 -19.33 -7.44 -29.26
N ARG A 21 -18.73 -8.53 -29.71
CA ARG A 21 -17.29 -8.71 -29.66
C ARG A 21 -16.63 -7.66 -30.55
N PHE A 22 -15.61 -6.98 -30.05
CA PHE A 22 -14.87 -5.97 -30.81
C PHE A 22 -13.37 -6.24 -30.79
N LYS A 23 -12.69 -5.82 -31.87
CA LYS A 23 -11.25 -5.96 -32.01
C LYS A 23 -10.52 -4.87 -31.23
N ILE A 24 -9.39 -5.21 -30.63
CA ILE A 24 -8.51 -4.30 -29.88
C ILE A 24 -7.16 -4.13 -30.59
N HIS A 25 -6.48 -3.02 -30.29
CA HIS A 25 -5.17 -2.74 -30.88
C HIS A 25 -4.12 -3.78 -30.50
N VAL A 26 -3.47 -4.37 -31.51
CA VAL A 26 -2.42 -5.38 -31.36
C VAL A 26 -1.04 -4.72 -31.38
N GLY A 27 -0.13 -5.13 -30.50
CA GLY A 27 1.19 -4.50 -30.39
C GLY A 27 1.16 -3.12 -29.70
N ASP A 28 2.26 -2.40 -29.70
CA ASP A 28 2.33 -1.11 -29.02
C ASP A 28 1.75 0.01 -29.88
N TRP A 29 0.90 0.83 -29.26
CA TRP A 29 0.37 2.04 -29.91
C TRP A 29 1.50 3.02 -30.24
N LYS A 30 1.67 3.30 -31.55
CA LYS A 30 2.64 4.26 -32.09
C LYS A 30 1.98 5.50 -32.71
N GLY A 31 0.71 5.78 -32.38
CA GLY A 31 -0.04 6.91 -32.94
C GLY A 31 -0.87 6.58 -34.19
N ILE A 32 -0.77 5.34 -34.71
CA ILE A 32 -1.43 4.92 -35.96
C ILE A 32 -2.56 3.93 -35.64
N THR A 33 -3.77 4.24 -36.12
CA THR A 33 -4.95 3.37 -35.99
C THR A 33 -4.78 2.08 -36.78
N GLN A 34 -5.28 0.98 -36.22
CA GLN A 34 -5.34 -0.31 -36.90
C GLN A 34 -6.74 -0.55 -37.45
N GLU A 35 -6.79 -1.22 -38.60
CA GLU A 35 -8.03 -1.59 -39.26
C GLU A 35 -8.93 -2.43 -38.33
N ASN A 36 -10.23 -2.13 -38.38
CA ASN A 36 -11.29 -2.79 -37.61
C ASN A 36 -11.20 -2.60 -36.08
N CYS A 37 -10.39 -1.65 -35.58
CA CYS A 37 -10.27 -1.33 -34.15
C CYS A 37 -11.03 -0.05 -33.74
N ASP A 38 -11.90 0.48 -34.59
CA ASP A 38 -12.59 1.77 -34.38
C ASP A 38 -13.42 1.81 -33.09
N THR A 39 -14.15 0.73 -32.80
CA THR A 39 -14.90 0.56 -31.54
C THR A 39 -13.98 0.71 -30.33
N TYR A 40 -12.80 0.08 -30.37
CA TYR A 40 -11.82 0.17 -29.29
C TYR A 40 -11.28 1.60 -29.12
N TYR A 41 -10.97 2.29 -30.22
CA TYR A 41 -10.50 3.69 -30.14
C TYR A 41 -11.57 4.65 -29.64
N LYS A 42 -12.84 4.45 -30.02
CA LYS A 42 -13.97 5.21 -29.48
C LYS A 42 -14.10 5.02 -27.96
N ILE A 43 -13.99 3.78 -27.48
CA ILE A 43 -13.96 3.48 -26.04
C ILE A 43 -12.80 4.20 -25.35
N VAL A 44 -11.58 4.10 -25.90
CA VAL A 44 -10.40 4.78 -25.33
C VAL A 44 -10.61 6.29 -25.27
N ALA A 45 -11.14 6.91 -26.33
CA ALA A 45 -11.39 8.34 -26.39
C ALA A 45 -12.44 8.80 -25.36
N ASP A 46 -13.57 8.09 -25.24
CA ASP A 46 -14.61 8.41 -24.27
C ASP A 46 -14.11 8.24 -22.82
N LEU A 47 -13.38 7.15 -22.52
CA LEU A 47 -12.77 6.95 -21.21
C LEU A 47 -11.73 8.02 -20.89
N LYS A 48 -10.88 8.41 -21.85
CA LYS A 48 -9.90 9.48 -21.65
C LYS A 48 -10.58 10.81 -21.34
N LYS A 49 -11.71 11.11 -21.99
CA LYS A 49 -12.52 12.32 -21.72
C LYS A 49 -13.16 12.27 -20.33
N ARG A 50 -13.76 11.14 -19.93
CA ARG A 50 -14.53 11.02 -18.68
C ARG A 50 -13.69 10.79 -17.44
N LEU A 51 -12.61 10.03 -17.55
CA LEU A 51 -11.79 9.59 -16.42
C LEU A 51 -10.41 10.25 -16.38
N LYS A 52 -10.07 11.09 -17.38
CA LYS A 52 -8.73 11.69 -17.58
C LYS A 52 -7.59 10.65 -17.55
N GLN A 53 -7.91 9.39 -17.84
CA GLN A 53 -7.02 8.24 -17.75
C GLN A 53 -7.40 7.22 -18.84
N GLY A 54 -6.46 6.35 -19.21
CA GLY A 54 -6.67 5.31 -20.22
C GLY A 54 -6.01 5.67 -21.53
N THR A 55 -4.79 5.16 -21.73
CA THR A 55 -4.17 5.13 -23.06
C THR A 55 -4.54 3.83 -23.75
N VAL A 56 -4.39 3.79 -25.08
CA VAL A 56 -4.57 2.58 -25.90
C VAL A 56 -3.78 1.40 -25.32
N ASN A 57 -2.57 1.62 -24.80
CA ASN A 57 -1.78 0.55 -24.19
C ASN A 57 -2.22 0.22 -22.76
N SER A 58 -2.54 1.22 -21.92
CA SER A 58 -2.94 1.00 -20.53
C SER A 58 -4.25 0.20 -20.43
N LEU A 59 -5.24 0.51 -21.27
CA LEU A 59 -6.54 -0.16 -21.24
C LEU A 59 -6.41 -1.65 -21.58
N LYS A 60 -5.69 -2.00 -22.66
CA LYS A 60 -5.50 -3.39 -23.08
C LYS A 60 -4.50 -4.19 -22.23
N LYS A 61 -3.47 -3.54 -21.65
CA LYS A 61 -2.39 -4.22 -20.93
C LYS A 61 -2.63 -4.34 -19.42
N ASN A 62 -3.38 -3.41 -18.84
CA ASN A 62 -3.55 -3.33 -17.38
C ASN A 62 -5.02 -3.52 -16.98
N ILE A 63 -5.95 -2.79 -17.61
CA ILE A 63 -7.36 -2.79 -17.19
C ILE A 63 -8.12 -4.02 -17.68
N PHE A 64 -8.02 -4.35 -18.98
CA PHE A 64 -8.77 -5.48 -19.56
C PHE A 64 -8.37 -6.84 -18.99
N PRO A 65 -7.08 -7.15 -18.72
CA PRO A 65 -6.72 -8.38 -18.01
C PRO A 65 -7.40 -8.49 -16.65
N ASP A 66 -7.41 -7.42 -15.84
CA ASP A 66 -8.08 -7.43 -14.54
C ASP A 66 -9.58 -7.68 -14.71
N LEU A 67 -10.24 -6.95 -15.61
CA LEU A 67 -11.69 -7.12 -15.85
C LEU A 67 -12.06 -8.51 -16.38
N ASP A 68 -11.15 -9.19 -17.09
CA ASP A 68 -11.31 -10.58 -17.54
C ASP A 68 -11.20 -11.55 -16.35
N VAL A 69 -10.23 -11.36 -15.45
CA VAL A 69 -10.12 -12.17 -14.21
C VAL A 69 -11.29 -11.93 -13.25
N MET A 70 -11.76 -10.68 -13.14
CA MET A 70 -13.00 -10.33 -12.42
C MET A 70 -14.24 -11.01 -13.03
N GLY A 71 -14.15 -11.47 -14.28
CA GLY A 71 -15.23 -12.12 -15.03
C GLY A 71 -16.21 -11.13 -15.66
N PHE A 72 -15.84 -9.86 -15.78
CA PHE A 72 -16.62 -8.83 -16.47
C PHE A 72 -16.34 -8.78 -17.98
N LEU A 73 -15.14 -9.18 -18.40
CA LEU A 73 -14.79 -9.33 -19.81
C LEU A 73 -14.48 -10.77 -20.15
N ARG A 74 -14.55 -11.07 -21.45
CA ARG A 74 -13.90 -12.23 -22.07
C ARG A 74 -12.89 -11.72 -23.08
N ARG A 75 -11.69 -12.28 -23.03
CA ARG A 75 -10.60 -11.97 -23.97
C ARG A 75 -10.32 -13.16 -24.87
N TYR A 76 -10.16 -12.88 -26.17
CA TYR A 76 -9.97 -13.90 -27.20
C TYR A 76 -8.72 -13.64 -28.04
N ASN A 77 -8.10 -14.73 -28.49
CA ASN A 77 -7.05 -14.71 -29.50
C ASN A 77 -7.66 -14.70 -30.94
N MET A 78 -6.80 -14.76 -31.96
CA MET A 78 -7.21 -14.86 -33.38
C MET A 78 -8.14 -16.03 -33.70
N ARG A 79 -8.01 -17.15 -32.98
CA ARG A 79 -8.77 -18.38 -33.22
C ARG A 79 -10.10 -18.40 -32.48
N ALA A 80 -10.50 -17.29 -31.87
CA ALA A 80 -11.65 -17.18 -30.97
C ALA A 80 -11.57 -18.11 -29.74
N ASP A 81 -10.41 -18.68 -29.44
CA ASP A 81 -10.22 -19.46 -28.22
C ASP A 81 -10.23 -18.51 -27.03
N ARG A 82 -10.89 -18.94 -25.95
CA ARG A 82 -10.78 -18.28 -24.65
C ARG A 82 -9.35 -18.40 -24.17
N THR A 83 -8.67 -17.28 -23.95
CA THR A 83 -7.32 -17.34 -23.40
C THR A 83 -7.38 -17.55 -21.91
N LEU A 84 -7.29 -18.81 -21.47
CA LEU A 84 -7.06 -19.14 -20.07
C LEU A 84 -5.62 -18.78 -19.68
N LYS A 85 -5.48 -17.79 -18.80
CA LYS A 85 -4.38 -17.39 -17.87
C LYS A 85 -2.89 -17.54 -18.23
N TYR A 86 -2.47 -18.29 -19.25
CA TYR A 86 -1.07 -18.76 -19.39
C TYR A 86 -0.46 -18.64 -20.79
N ARG A 87 -1.21 -18.29 -21.84
CA ARG A 87 -0.62 -18.05 -23.17
C ARG A 87 -0.47 -16.56 -23.42
N ARG A 88 0.77 -16.10 -23.67
CA ARG A 88 1.09 -14.81 -24.32
C ARG A 88 0.60 -14.79 -25.79
N GLY A 89 -0.62 -15.27 -26.04
CA GLY A 89 -1.26 -15.14 -27.33
C GLY A 89 -1.58 -13.68 -27.59
N TYR A 90 -1.47 -13.23 -28.83
CA TYR A 90 -1.93 -11.91 -29.24
C TYR A 90 -3.44 -11.83 -29.01
N ILE A 91 -3.84 -11.20 -27.90
CA ILE A 91 -5.25 -10.91 -27.62
C ILE A 91 -5.70 -9.89 -28.66
N GLN A 92 -6.76 -10.25 -29.38
CA GLN A 92 -7.28 -9.44 -30.46
C GLN A 92 -8.71 -9.00 -30.24
N PHE A 93 -9.49 -9.73 -29.45
CA PHE A 93 -10.89 -9.41 -29.27
C PHE A 93 -11.32 -9.42 -27.81
N VAL A 94 -12.32 -8.60 -27.50
CA VAL A 94 -12.89 -8.42 -26.17
C VAL A 94 -14.41 -8.36 -26.27
N GLU A 95 -15.10 -8.85 -25.25
CA GLU A 95 -16.56 -8.89 -25.14
C GLU A 95 -16.98 -8.74 -23.67
N LEU A 96 -18.12 -8.09 -23.41
CA LEU A 96 -18.74 -8.03 -22.08
C LEU A 96 -19.39 -9.37 -21.73
N THR A 97 -19.24 -9.82 -20.49
CA THR A 97 -19.94 -11.00 -19.98
C THR A 97 -21.36 -10.68 -19.52
N ASP A 98 -22.17 -11.72 -19.31
CA ASP A 98 -23.49 -11.55 -18.69
C ASP A 98 -23.39 -11.06 -17.25
N LEU A 99 -22.29 -11.37 -16.55
CA LEU A 99 -22.00 -10.80 -15.24
C LEU A 99 -21.81 -9.29 -15.32
N ALA A 100 -21.10 -8.78 -16.33
CA ALA A 100 -20.95 -7.34 -16.52
C ALA A 100 -22.29 -6.65 -16.83
N LYS A 101 -23.13 -7.27 -17.66
CA LYS A 101 -24.48 -6.75 -17.94
C LYS A 101 -25.34 -6.71 -16.68
N LYS A 102 -25.33 -7.79 -15.90
CA LYS A 102 -26.01 -7.86 -14.59
C LYS A 102 -25.50 -6.77 -13.66
N PHE A 103 -24.19 -6.55 -13.61
CA PHE A 103 -23.57 -5.50 -12.80
C PHE A 103 -24.00 -4.09 -13.24
N ILE A 104 -23.98 -3.80 -14.54
CA ILE A 104 -24.37 -2.49 -15.09
C ILE A 104 -25.86 -2.20 -14.84
N ASN A 105 -26.73 -3.20 -15.02
CA ASN A 105 -28.18 -3.03 -14.99
C ASN A 105 -28.80 -3.18 -13.59
N GLU A 106 -28.02 -3.57 -12.56
CA GLU A 106 -28.53 -3.72 -11.20
C GLU A 106 -28.81 -2.34 -10.58
N SER A 107 -30.10 -2.07 -10.34
CA SER A 107 -30.57 -0.81 -9.78
C SER A 107 -30.38 -0.72 -8.26
N LYS A 108 -30.29 -1.86 -7.55
CA LYS A 108 -30.06 -1.86 -6.10
C LYS A 108 -28.57 -1.77 -5.80
N LEU A 109 -28.13 -0.58 -5.35
CA LEU A 109 -26.72 -0.29 -5.04
C LEU A 109 -26.04 -1.38 -4.20
N ARG A 110 -26.69 -1.87 -3.13
CA ARG A 110 -26.14 -2.96 -2.29
C ARG A 110 -25.86 -4.24 -3.08
N LYS A 111 -26.76 -4.63 -4.00
CA LYS A 111 -26.58 -5.83 -4.83
C LYS A 111 -25.51 -5.61 -5.89
N GLN A 112 -25.48 -4.43 -6.49
CA GLN A 112 -24.44 -4.04 -7.45
C GLN A 112 -23.06 -4.08 -6.80
N TYR A 113 -22.94 -3.51 -5.60
CA TYR A 113 -21.71 -3.55 -4.80
C TYR A 113 -21.31 -4.98 -4.44
N LYS A 114 -22.26 -5.85 -4.06
CA LYS A 114 -21.98 -7.28 -3.81
C LYS A 114 -21.36 -7.97 -5.04
N ILE A 115 -21.91 -7.75 -6.24
CA ILE A 115 -21.34 -8.29 -7.49
C ILE A 115 -19.91 -7.79 -7.69
N TYR A 116 -19.64 -6.52 -7.41
CA TYR A 116 -18.29 -5.96 -7.50
C TYR A 116 -17.31 -6.60 -6.51
N VAL A 117 -17.71 -6.78 -5.25
CA VAL A 117 -16.87 -7.42 -4.21
C VAL A 117 -16.51 -8.85 -4.64
N GLU A 118 -17.49 -9.66 -5.03
CA GLU A 118 -17.26 -11.03 -5.53
C GLU A 118 -16.32 -11.05 -6.75
N ALA A 119 -16.41 -10.04 -7.60
CA ALA A 119 -15.53 -9.90 -8.76
C ALA A 119 -14.10 -9.49 -8.39
N VAL A 120 -13.92 -8.60 -7.39
CA VAL A 120 -12.60 -8.25 -6.84
C VAL A 120 -11.96 -9.46 -6.16
N GLU A 121 -12.74 -10.27 -5.45
CA GLU A 121 -12.24 -11.46 -4.79
C GLU A 121 -11.59 -12.45 -5.77
N ARG A 122 -12.11 -12.59 -7.00
CA ARG A 122 -11.48 -13.43 -8.04
C ARG A 122 -10.08 -12.96 -8.47
N LEU A 123 -9.76 -11.68 -8.34
CA LEU A 123 -8.40 -11.17 -8.56
C LEU A 123 -7.45 -11.61 -7.43
N LEU A 124 -8.00 -11.73 -6.22
CA LEU A 124 -7.26 -11.96 -4.98
C LEU A 124 -7.30 -13.42 -4.51
N GLU A 125 -8.17 -14.25 -5.09
CA GLU A 125 -8.39 -15.66 -4.75
C GLU A 125 -7.10 -16.45 -4.50
N PRO A 126 -5.99 -16.26 -5.25
CA PRO A 126 -4.74 -16.96 -4.96
C PRO A 126 -4.12 -16.68 -3.59
N ILE A 127 -4.55 -15.64 -2.86
CA ILE A 127 -3.95 -15.20 -1.59
C ILE A 127 -4.96 -14.89 -0.48
N LEU A 128 -6.26 -14.80 -0.78
CA LEU A 128 -7.30 -14.45 0.19
C LEU A 128 -7.33 -15.38 1.41
N ASP A 129 -7.42 -16.70 1.17
CA ASP A 129 -7.56 -17.68 2.24
C ASP A 129 -6.33 -17.73 3.13
N GLU A 130 -5.13 -17.63 2.54
CA GLU A 130 -3.88 -17.61 3.29
C GLU A 130 -3.77 -16.35 4.16
N LEU A 131 -4.09 -15.17 3.60
CA LEU A 131 -4.10 -13.93 4.36
C LEU A 131 -5.12 -13.94 5.50
N PHE A 132 -6.32 -14.46 5.22
CA PHE A 132 -7.36 -14.60 6.24
C PHE A 132 -6.88 -15.52 7.36
N PHE A 133 -6.31 -16.68 7.03
CA PHE A 133 -5.75 -17.60 8.01
C PHE A 133 -4.62 -16.96 8.85
N LEU A 134 -3.66 -16.30 8.20
CA LEU A 134 -2.54 -15.66 8.88
C LEU A 134 -3.03 -14.59 9.87
N LEU A 135 -3.98 -13.75 9.44
CA LEU A 135 -4.52 -12.67 10.28
C LEU A 135 -5.48 -13.17 11.36
N TYR A 136 -6.26 -14.22 11.07
CA TYR A 136 -7.21 -14.75 12.02
C TYR A 136 -6.55 -15.62 13.10
N LYS A 137 -5.50 -16.38 12.75
CA LYS A 137 -4.89 -17.38 13.65
C LYS A 137 -3.51 -17.03 14.18
N LYS A 138 -2.74 -16.16 13.50
CA LYS A 138 -1.30 -16.02 13.79
C LYS A 138 -0.86 -14.60 14.11
N PHE A 139 -1.43 -13.59 13.47
CA PHE A 139 -0.96 -12.21 13.58
C PHE A 139 -2.13 -11.23 13.63
N GLU A 140 -2.08 -10.22 14.50
CA GLU A 140 -3.10 -9.16 14.53
C GLU A 140 -3.12 -8.32 13.25
N SER A 141 -1.96 -8.19 12.61
CA SER A 141 -1.76 -7.40 11.40
C SER A 141 -0.66 -8.00 10.55
N ILE A 142 -0.56 -7.58 9.28
CA ILE A 142 0.57 -7.84 8.38
C ILE A 142 0.94 -6.51 7.73
N ASN A 143 2.19 -6.06 7.90
CA ASN A 143 2.65 -4.87 7.21
C ASN A 143 3.02 -5.18 5.74
N VAL A 144 3.06 -4.15 4.91
CA VAL A 144 3.31 -4.28 3.46
C VAL A 144 4.67 -4.91 3.16
N TYR A 145 5.69 -4.72 3.99
CA TYR A 145 7.00 -5.34 3.79
C TYR A 145 6.98 -6.84 4.12
N GLU A 146 6.26 -7.25 5.16
CA GLU A 146 6.03 -8.67 5.47
C GLU A 146 5.25 -9.35 4.35
N TYR A 147 4.19 -8.70 3.86
CA TYR A 147 3.46 -9.18 2.69
C TYR A 147 4.38 -9.31 1.48
N MET A 148 5.07 -8.22 1.15
CA MET A 148 5.96 -8.12 -0.01
C MET A 148 7.02 -9.21 0.06
N MET A 149 7.85 -9.24 1.11
CA MET A 149 9.02 -10.11 1.18
C MET A 149 8.69 -11.58 1.47
N VAL A 150 7.55 -11.88 2.11
CA VAL A 150 7.25 -13.22 2.60
C VAL A 150 5.94 -13.76 2.04
N VAL A 151 4.82 -13.07 2.26
CA VAL A 151 3.49 -13.62 1.91
C VAL A 151 3.29 -13.73 0.40
N SER A 152 3.81 -12.77 -0.37
CA SER A 152 3.67 -12.73 -1.83
C SER A 152 4.42 -13.84 -2.56
N ASP A 153 5.37 -14.52 -1.91
CA ASP A 153 6.05 -15.67 -2.48
C ASP A 153 5.18 -16.93 -2.41
N LYS A 154 4.70 -17.35 -3.57
CA LYS A 154 3.85 -18.54 -3.74
C LYS A 154 4.61 -19.86 -3.56
N LYS A 155 5.95 -19.83 -3.53
CA LYS A 155 6.78 -21.03 -3.33
C LYS A 155 6.92 -21.40 -1.86
N LEU A 156 6.75 -20.42 -0.96
CA LEU A 156 6.83 -20.67 0.48
C LEU A 156 5.56 -21.32 0.99
N LYS A 157 5.72 -22.35 1.83
CA LYS A 157 4.61 -22.93 2.61
C LYS A 157 4.18 -21.96 3.70
N THR A 158 2.92 -22.05 4.11
CA THR A 158 2.33 -21.17 5.13
C THR A 158 3.09 -21.21 6.46
N GLU A 159 3.57 -22.38 6.90
CA GLU A 159 4.39 -22.51 8.12
C GLU A 159 5.71 -21.73 8.02
N SER A 160 6.41 -21.85 6.89
CA SER A 160 7.66 -21.11 6.65
C SER A 160 7.41 -19.59 6.61
N LYS A 161 6.28 -19.16 6.04
CA LYS A 161 5.90 -17.73 6.07
C LYS A 161 5.69 -17.24 7.50
N ILE A 162 5.01 -18.02 8.35
CA ILE A 162 4.81 -17.70 9.76
C ILE A 162 6.16 -17.57 10.49
N GLU A 163 7.08 -18.51 10.28
CA GLU A 163 8.41 -18.48 10.89
C GLU A 163 9.23 -17.26 10.45
N LEU A 164 9.23 -16.96 9.15
CA LEU A 164 9.94 -15.81 8.60
C LEU A 164 9.36 -14.48 9.10
N ILE A 165 8.04 -14.34 9.16
CA ILE A 165 7.39 -13.14 9.74
C ILE A 165 7.76 -13.01 11.22
N LYS A 166 7.68 -14.09 12.00
CA LYS A 166 8.09 -14.07 13.41
C LYS A 166 9.56 -13.72 13.57
N ALA A 167 10.44 -14.26 12.72
CA ALA A 167 11.86 -13.94 12.73
C ALA A 167 12.10 -12.46 12.40
N TYR A 168 11.45 -11.95 11.36
CA TYR A 168 11.51 -10.54 10.99
C TYR A 168 11.05 -9.62 12.12
N ARG A 169 9.93 -9.94 12.79
CA ARG A 169 9.43 -9.19 13.95
C ARG A 169 10.27 -9.32 15.22
N ARG A 170 11.18 -10.29 15.31
CA ARG A 170 12.15 -10.35 16.43
C ARG A 170 13.31 -9.38 16.23
N LEU A 171 13.57 -8.96 14.99
CA LEU A 171 14.59 -7.97 14.69
C LEU A 171 14.14 -6.61 15.17
N LYS A 172 15.09 -5.82 15.66
CA LYS A 172 14.86 -4.39 15.93
C LYS A 172 14.53 -3.69 14.61
N LYS A 173 13.68 -2.67 14.60
CA LYS A 173 13.38 -1.86 13.41
C LYS A 173 14.57 -1.45 12.57
N ILE A 174 15.68 -1.14 13.23
CA ILE A 174 16.87 -0.70 12.54
C ILE A 174 17.55 -1.86 11.76
N GLN A 175 17.50 -3.09 12.30
CA GLN A 175 17.88 -4.31 11.57
C GLN A 175 16.89 -4.63 10.44
N GLN A 176 15.59 -4.40 10.66
CA GLN A 176 14.59 -4.53 9.61
C GLN A 176 14.84 -3.56 8.44
N ILE A 177 15.32 -2.35 8.72
CA ILE A 177 15.70 -1.37 7.69
C ILE A 177 17.00 -1.77 7.00
N GLN A 178 17.99 -2.30 7.75
CA GLN A 178 19.20 -2.86 7.16
C GLN A 178 18.89 -3.97 6.14
N ILE A 179 17.96 -4.88 6.46
CA ILE A 179 17.52 -5.92 5.51
C ILE A 179 17.00 -5.29 4.20
N LYS A 180 16.21 -4.21 4.29
CA LYS A 180 15.72 -3.52 3.09
C LYS A 180 16.89 -2.91 2.28
N GLN A 181 17.86 -2.31 2.96
CA GLN A 181 19.05 -1.76 2.31
C GLN A 181 19.89 -2.84 1.64
N ASP A 182 20.06 -4.01 2.28
CA ASP A 182 20.78 -5.14 1.73
C ASP A 182 20.07 -5.72 0.50
N ILE A 183 18.73 -5.82 0.53
CA ILE A 183 17.92 -6.21 -0.63
C ILE A 183 18.10 -5.21 -1.78
N LEU A 184 18.04 -3.90 -1.50
CA LEU A 184 18.26 -2.86 -2.51
C LEU A 184 19.66 -2.96 -3.13
N LYS A 185 20.68 -3.16 -2.30
CA LYS A 185 22.06 -3.39 -2.78
C LYS A 185 22.12 -4.61 -3.69
N LYS A 186 21.48 -5.71 -3.30
CA LYS A 186 21.46 -6.94 -4.12
C LYS A 186 20.72 -6.74 -5.44
N PHE A 187 19.60 -6.01 -5.44
CA PHE A 187 18.88 -5.66 -6.66
C PHE A 187 19.75 -4.81 -7.59
N ASN A 188 20.52 -3.85 -7.04
CA ASN A 188 21.45 -3.04 -7.81
C ASN A 188 22.58 -3.86 -8.43
N GLU A 189 23.13 -4.84 -7.71
CA GLU A 189 24.12 -5.79 -8.25
C GLU A 189 23.52 -6.57 -9.44
N ILE A 190 22.35 -7.20 -9.26
CA ILE A 190 21.65 -7.93 -10.33
C ILE A 190 21.37 -7.01 -11.53
N ASN A 191 20.96 -5.77 -11.29
CA ASN A 191 20.63 -4.81 -12.35
C ASN A 191 21.83 -4.35 -13.17
N LYS A 192 23.03 -4.37 -12.60
CA LYS A 192 24.28 -4.05 -13.32
C LYS A 192 24.67 -5.16 -14.30
N GLU A 193 24.37 -6.41 -13.96
CA GLU A 193 24.69 -7.59 -14.78
C GLU A 193 23.59 -7.90 -15.82
N ALA A 194 22.38 -7.38 -15.61
CA ALA A 194 21.22 -7.62 -16.46
C ALA A 194 21.41 -7.13 -17.90
N GLN A 195 21.24 -8.05 -18.86
CA GLN A 195 21.36 -7.78 -20.30
C GLN A 195 20.10 -7.16 -20.89
N ASN A 196 18.95 -7.36 -20.25
CA ASN A 196 17.67 -6.83 -20.71
C ASN A 196 16.74 -6.43 -19.56
N LYS A 197 15.64 -5.74 -19.88
CA LYS A 197 14.68 -5.23 -18.89
C LYS A 197 14.03 -6.33 -18.05
N ASN A 198 13.86 -7.56 -18.58
CA ASN A 198 13.18 -8.64 -17.87
C ASN A 198 14.07 -9.29 -16.78
N GLU A 199 15.38 -9.09 -16.87
CA GLU A 199 16.35 -9.56 -15.87
C GLU A 199 16.50 -8.58 -14.71
N LYS A 200 16.06 -7.33 -14.88
CA LYS A 200 16.13 -6.33 -13.83
C LYS A 200 15.15 -6.63 -12.69
N ARG A 201 15.47 -6.12 -11.51
CA ARG A 201 14.67 -6.15 -10.29
C ARG A 201 14.37 -4.72 -9.86
N ASP A 202 13.11 -4.45 -9.58
CA ASP A 202 12.63 -3.12 -9.21
C ASP A 202 11.90 -3.21 -7.86
N PHE A 203 12.61 -2.79 -6.81
CA PHE A 203 12.10 -2.82 -5.45
C PHE A 203 10.88 -1.91 -5.27
N MET A 204 10.92 -0.72 -5.87
CA MET A 204 9.82 0.24 -5.74
C MET A 204 8.58 -0.24 -6.50
N ASN A 205 8.75 -0.87 -7.66
CA ASN A 205 7.63 -1.50 -8.36
C ASN A 205 7.03 -2.63 -7.53
N TRP A 206 7.84 -3.51 -6.92
CA TRP A 206 7.35 -4.59 -6.05
C TRP A 206 6.58 -4.08 -4.82
N TYR A 207 7.09 -3.01 -4.20
CA TYR A 207 6.41 -2.32 -3.10
C TYR A 207 5.09 -1.71 -3.55
N ASN A 208 5.08 -1.01 -4.68
CA ASN A 208 3.88 -0.38 -5.24
C ASN A 208 2.82 -1.41 -5.62
N GLU A 209 3.20 -2.53 -6.23
CA GLU A 209 2.29 -3.64 -6.52
C GLU A 209 1.71 -4.23 -5.22
N SER A 210 2.53 -4.37 -4.17
CA SER A 210 2.06 -4.83 -2.86
C SER A 210 1.02 -3.88 -2.24
N LEU A 211 1.26 -2.56 -2.32
CA LEU A 211 0.27 -1.56 -1.90
C LEU A 211 -1.02 -1.60 -2.74
N GLN A 212 -0.92 -1.87 -4.05
CA GLN A 212 -2.09 -2.05 -4.90
C GLN A 212 -2.92 -3.26 -4.48
N ILE A 213 -2.27 -4.37 -4.11
CA ILE A 213 -2.97 -5.54 -3.54
C ILE A 213 -3.67 -5.16 -2.23
N PHE A 214 -3.00 -4.45 -1.32
CA PHE A 214 -3.62 -3.95 -0.08
C PHE A 214 -4.85 -3.07 -0.35
N SER A 215 -4.76 -2.19 -1.36
CA SER A 215 -5.90 -1.37 -1.78
C SER A 215 -7.07 -2.20 -2.32
N LEU A 216 -6.82 -3.30 -3.01
CA LEU A 216 -7.84 -4.25 -3.48
C LEU A 216 -8.45 -5.05 -2.33
N LEU A 217 -7.63 -5.53 -1.40
CA LEU A 217 -8.09 -6.23 -0.19
C LEU A 217 -9.03 -5.35 0.64
N ASN A 218 -8.73 -4.05 0.74
CA ASN A 218 -9.56 -3.05 1.40
C ASN A 218 -10.90 -2.76 0.68
N GLN A 219 -11.15 -3.36 -0.49
CA GLN A 219 -12.46 -3.34 -1.16
C GLN A 219 -13.29 -4.60 -0.85
N THR A 220 -12.71 -5.60 -0.18
CA THR A 220 -13.41 -6.80 0.26
C THR A 220 -14.06 -6.58 1.62
N ILE A 221 -14.93 -7.50 2.04
CA ILE A 221 -15.59 -7.42 3.36
C ILE A 221 -14.72 -7.92 4.53
N TYR A 222 -13.58 -8.56 4.24
CA TYR A 222 -12.80 -9.26 5.26
C TYR A 222 -11.63 -8.44 5.80
N PHE A 223 -11.11 -7.48 5.02
CA PHE A 223 -9.84 -6.83 5.33
C PHE A 223 -9.94 -5.30 5.32
N LYS A 224 -9.15 -4.69 6.20
CA LYS A 224 -8.91 -3.25 6.26
C LYS A 224 -7.42 -2.93 6.24
N THR A 225 -7.10 -1.71 5.82
CA THR A 225 -5.75 -1.16 5.92
C THR A 225 -5.68 0.01 6.89
N PHE A 226 -4.62 0.05 7.69
CA PHE A 226 -4.22 1.21 8.47
C PHE A 226 -3.01 1.88 7.84
N GLY A 227 -3.07 3.21 7.67
CA GLY A 227 -2.01 3.99 7.04
C GLY A 227 -1.63 3.51 5.63
N LYS A 228 -2.51 2.74 4.96
CA LYS A 228 -2.28 2.04 3.68
C LYS A 228 -1.24 0.91 3.69
N THR A 229 -0.42 0.82 4.73
CA THR A 229 0.75 -0.09 4.80
C THR A 229 0.56 -1.27 5.75
N THR A 230 -0.51 -1.30 6.53
CA THR A 230 -0.78 -2.36 7.50
C THR A 230 -2.14 -2.98 7.23
N LEU A 231 -2.19 -4.27 6.92
CA LEU A 231 -3.40 -5.04 6.65
C LEU A 231 -3.87 -5.75 7.91
N MET A 232 -5.19 -5.72 8.17
CA MET A 232 -5.85 -6.35 9.31
C MET A 232 -7.22 -6.89 8.88
N LEU A 233 -7.88 -7.69 9.73
CA LEU A 233 -9.27 -8.10 9.51
C LEU A 233 -10.23 -6.93 9.76
N GLU A 234 -11.28 -6.79 8.96
CA GLU A 234 -12.29 -5.72 9.09
C GLU A 234 -12.96 -5.73 10.48
N LEU A 235 -13.21 -6.91 11.05
CA LEU A 235 -13.77 -7.07 12.40
C LEU A 235 -12.90 -6.47 13.52
N SER A 236 -11.63 -6.15 13.24
CA SER A 236 -10.75 -5.43 14.17
C SER A 236 -10.94 -3.90 14.15
N GLN A 237 -11.89 -3.38 13.36
CA GLN A 237 -12.16 -1.95 13.18
C GLN A 237 -12.48 -1.19 14.46
N GLU A 238 -13.13 -1.82 15.43
CA GLU A 238 -13.49 -1.19 16.72
C GLU A 238 -12.23 -0.73 17.49
N ALA A 239 -11.10 -1.41 17.30
CA ALA A 239 -9.82 -0.98 17.82
C ALA A 239 -9.34 0.34 17.20
N PHE A 240 -9.63 0.60 15.92
CA PHE A 240 -9.13 1.76 15.18
C PHE A 240 -9.85 3.06 15.51
N GLU A 241 -11.18 3.03 15.63
CA GLU A 241 -11.95 4.21 16.02
C GLU A 241 -11.56 4.68 17.43
N THR A 242 -11.27 3.71 18.31
CA THR A 242 -10.72 3.96 19.64
C THR A 242 -9.32 4.61 19.57
N LEU A 243 -8.46 4.13 18.66
CA LEU A 243 -7.10 4.65 18.47
C LEU A 243 -7.07 6.07 17.91
N ALA A 244 -7.93 6.41 16.94
CA ALA A 244 -7.97 7.75 16.36
C ALA A 244 -8.35 8.81 17.39
N LYS A 245 -9.40 8.55 18.19
CA LYS A 245 -9.81 9.42 19.31
C LYS A 245 -8.70 9.52 20.36
N ARG A 246 -8.07 8.40 20.70
CA ARG A 246 -6.93 8.36 21.62
C ARG A 246 -5.76 9.24 21.13
N SER A 247 -5.40 9.16 19.86
CA SER A 247 -4.28 9.93 19.33
C SER A 247 -4.52 11.44 19.45
N GLN A 248 -5.76 11.89 19.27
CA GLN A 248 -6.11 13.30 19.53
C GLN A 248 -5.90 13.67 21.02
N ILE A 249 -6.36 12.82 21.94
CA ILE A 249 -6.15 13.01 23.39
C ILE A 249 -4.65 13.09 23.72
N GLN A 250 -3.80 12.25 23.12
CA GLN A 250 -2.36 12.29 23.35
C GLN A 250 -1.71 13.58 22.84
N LYS A 251 -2.16 14.10 21.70
CA LYS A 251 -1.70 15.39 21.19
C LYS A 251 -2.09 16.54 22.12
N ASP A 252 -3.32 16.56 22.61
CA ASP A 252 -3.76 17.62 23.52
C ASP A 252 -3.02 17.54 24.87
N LYS A 253 -2.77 16.33 25.39
CA LYS A 253 -1.91 16.11 26.57
C LYS A 253 -0.48 16.61 26.39
N TYR A 254 0.10 16.51 25.19
CA TYR A 254 1.44 17.06 24.94
C TYR A 254 1.47 18.57 25.19
N PHE A 255 0.50 19.31 24.65
CA PHE A 255 0.46 20.77 24.80
C PHE A 255 0.24 21.19 26.26
N GLU A 256 -0.65 20.51 26.98
CA GLU A 256 -0.87 20.73 28.41
C GLU A 256 0.41 20.44 29.22
N TRP A 257 1.04 19.28 28.99
CA TRP A 257 2.21 18.85 29.76
C TRP A 257 3.44 19.73 29.54
N HIS A 258 3.61 20.29 28.35
CA HIS A 258 4.70 21.21 28.05
C HIS A 258 4.35 22.69 28.26
N ASP A 259 3.10 23.03 28.57
CA ASP A 259 2.62 24.41 28.65
C ASP A 259 2.92 25.21 27.37
N ILE A 260 2.57 24.63 26.21
CA ILE A 260 2.84 25.21 24.89
C ILE A 260 1.53 25.47 24.16
N GLN A 261 1.39 26.67 23.59
CA GLN A 261 0.30 27.01 22.68
C GLN A 261 0.58 26.50 21.26
N LYS A 262 -0.49 26.07 20.57
CA LYS A 262 -0.42 25.63 19.17
C LYS A 262 0.02 26.80 18.28
N ASN A 263 0.98 26.51 17.41
CA ASN A 263 1.58 27.42 16.43
C ASN A 263 1.60 26.75 15.03
N GLU A 264 1.08 27.42 14.01
CA GLU A 264 0.98 26.87 12.65
C GLU A 264 2.34 26.60 11.98
N GLU A 265 3.43 27.25 12.43
CA GLU A 265 4.79 26.99 11.94
C GLU A 265 5.38 25.66 12.44
N TYR A 266 4.71 24.98 13.37
CA TYR A 266 5.18 23.76 14.02
C TYR A 266 4.17 22.63 13.87
N GLN A 267 4.66 21.39 13.89
CA GLN A 267 3.82 20.19 13.87
C GLN A 267 4.33 19.14 14.85
N LEU A 268 3.41 18.34 15.39
CA LEU A 268 3.76 17.23 16.27
C LEU A 268 4.35 16.08 15.47
N HIS A 269 5.53 15.64 15.87
CA HIS A 269 6.27 14.54 15.27
C HIS A 269 6.48 13.43 16.30
N HIS A 270 6.24 12.18 15.89
CA HIS A 270 6.56 11.03 16.72
C HIS A 270 8.05 10.69 16.57
N ILE A 271 8.81 10.79 17.67
CA ILE A 271 10.23 10.45 17.70
C ILE A 271 10.42 9.01 17.22
N TYR A 272 9.69 8.07 17.83
CA TYR A 272 9.57 6.71 17.32
C TYR A 272 8.32 6.62 16.41
N PRO A 273 8.45 6.33 15.11
CA PRO A 273 7.35 6.45 14.16
C PRO A 273 6.14 5.56 14.47
N ILE A 274 4.92 6.10 14.35
CA ILE A 274 3.68 5.30 14.45
C ILE A 274 3.72 4.11 13.49
N SER A 275 4.25 4.28 12.27
CA SER A 275 4.32 3.24 11.25
C SER A 275 5.12 1.99 11.65
N TYR A 276 5.80 2.01 12.79
CA TYR A 276 6.62 0.90 13.27
C TYR A 276 5.86 -0.10 14.14
N PHE A 277 4.60 0.14 14.51
CA PHE A 277 3.83 -0.85 15.26
C PHE A 277 3.62 -2.17 14.49
N THR A 278 3.61 -3.29 15.20
CA THR A 278 3.21 -4.61 14.66
C THR A 278 2.01 -5.21 15.40
N THR A 279 1.74 -4.69 16.61
CA THR A 279 0.62 -5.10 17.47
C THR A 279 -0.13 -3.89 18.00
N LYS A 280 -1.37 -4.09 18.43
CA LYS A 280 -2.15 -3.03 19.10
C LYS A 280 -1.40 -2.50 20.33
N LYS A 281 -0.79 -3.39 21.13
CA LYS A 281 -0.04 -3.00 22.33
C LYS A 281 1.12 -2.06 22.01
N GLU A 282 1.90 -2.37 20.98
CA GLU A 282 2.99 -1.48 20.52
C GLU A 282 2.45 -0.14 20.05
N LEU A 283 1.35 -0.12 19.29
CA LEU A 283 0.74 1.12 18.85
C LEU A 283 0.34 2.01 20.03
N LEU A 284 -0.22 1.44 21.11
CA LEU A 284 -0.53 2.20 22.33
C LEU A 284 0.72 2.74 23.04
N LEU A 285 1.88 2.08 22.91
CA LEU A 285 3.13 2.61 23.48
C LEU A 285 3.67 3.75 22.60
N ILE A 286 3.57 3.62 21.28
CA ILE A 286 4.09 4.62 20.33
C ILE A 286 3.20 5.88 20.31
N ASP A 287 1.87 5.71 20.34
CA ASP A 287 0.87 6.78 20.46
C ASP A 287 0.72 7.20 21.94
N ASP A 288 1.77 7.86 22.42
CA ASP A 288 1.89 8.44 23.75
C ASP A 288 2.53 9.82 23.62
N TYR A 289 2.01 10.80 24.36
CA TYR A 289 2.49 12.18 24.32
C TYR A 289 3.99 12.31 24.63
N ARG A 290 4.59 11.40 25.40
CA ARG A 290 6.03 11.37 25.71
C ARG A 290 6.91 10.90 24.54
N ASN A 291 6.30 10.40 23.47
CA ASN A 291 6.98 10.07 22.22
C ASN A 291 6.83 11.18 21.16
N LEU A 292 6.26 12.33 21.53
CA LEU A 292 6.10 13.46 20.63
C LEU A 292 7.16 14.53 20.85
N ILE A 293 7.47 15.26 19.79
CA ILE A 293 8.13 16.57 19.84
C ILE A 293 7.36 17.54 18.94
N TYR A 294 7.29 18.80 19.33
CA TYR A 294 6.68 19.85 18.51
C TYR A 294 7.75 20.58 17.71
N ILE A 295 7.86 20.26 16.43
CA ILE A 295 9.01 20.61 15.59
C ILE A 295 8.60 21.55 14.45
N LYS A 296 9.46 22.51 14.15
CA LYS A 296 9.26 23.51 13.10
C LYS A 296 9.10 22.82 11.74
N ASN A 297 8.15 23.27 10.94
CA ASN A 297 7.81 22.68 9.65
C ASN A 297 9.01 22.57 8.70
N THR A 298 9.87 23.59 8.69
CA THR A 298 11.10 23.63 7.87
C THR A 298 12.09 22.52 8.24
N LYS A 299 12.12 22.08 9.51
CA LYS A 299 12.96 20.98 9.96
C LYS A 299 12.26 19.64 9.81
N HIS A 300 10.96 19.58 10.09
CA HIS A 300 10.16 18.36 9.93
C HIS A 300 10.24 17.77 8.52
N VAL A 301 10.19 18.61 7.47
CA VAL A 301 10.31 18.17 6.07
C VAL A 301 11.64 17.46 5.77
N LYS A 302 12.69 17.70 6.57
CA LYS A 302 14.00 17.04 6.42
C LYS A 302 14.05 15.66 7.09
N ILE A 303 13.09 15.35 7.97
CA ILE A 303 12.98 14.02 8.58
C ILE A 303 12.40 13.07 7.53
N PRO A 304 13.08 11.95 7.21
CA PRO A 304 12.56 10.99 6.26
C PRO A 304 11.20 10.46 6.72
N HIS A 305 10.19 10.51 5.86
CA HIS A 305 8.89 9.90 6.13
C HIS A 305 8.99 8.36 6.11
N ASP A 306 9.70 7.83 5.10
CA ASP A 306 9.88 6.40 4.90
C ASP A 306 11.27 5.95 5.35
N ASN A 307 11.34 4.81 6.04
CA ASN A 307 12.58 4.26 6.62
C ASN A 307 13.34 5.27 7.51
N ASN A 308 12.61 6.07 8.31
CA ASN A 308 13.22 7.00 9.25
C ASN A 308 14.15 6.28 10.24
N LEU A 309 15.43 6.63 10.23
CA LEU A 309 16.42 6.12 11.18
C LEU A 309 16.65 7.04 12.37
N PHE A 310 16.23 8.31 12.28
CA PHE A 310 16.39 9.32 13.32
C PHE A 310 15.34 9.15 14.43
N VAL A 311 15.36 8.00 15.09
CA VAL A 311 14.30 7.54 16.01
C VAL A 311 14.72 7.55 17.47
N LYS A 312 15.96 7.96 17.76
CA LYS A 312 16.48 8.10 19.12
C LYS A 312 16.63 9.58 19.47
N LEU A 313 16.01 10.03 20.55
CA LEU A 313 16.27 11.36 21.09
C LEU A 313 17.50 11.31 22.01
N ALA A 314 18.41 12.26 21.85
CA ALA A 314 19.59 12.41 22.70
C ALA A 314 19.80 13.88 23.07
N TYR A 315 20.27 14.11 24.31
CA TYR A 315 20.74 15.41 24.76
C TYR A 315 22.23 15.30 25.08
N ARG A 316 23.07 16.04 24.34
CA ARG A 316 24.54 16.02 24.48
C ARG A 316 25.10 17.38 24.10
N ASN A 317 26.03 17.91 24.89
CA ASN A 317 26.70 19.19 24.65
C ASN A 317 25.70 20.33 24.38
N ASP A 318 24.66 20.42 25.22
CA ASP A 318 23.56 21.38 25.11
C ASP A 318 22.78 21.36 23.80
N LYS A 319 22.84 20.23 23.09
CA LYS A 319 22.10 19.99 21.85
C LYS A 319 21.11 18.87 22.01
N ILE A 320 19.92 19.09 21.45
CA ILE A 320 18.87 18.10 21.31
C ILE A 320 18.96 17.50 19.91
N LEU A 321 19.20 16.20 19.85
CA LEU A 321 19.51 15.48 18.61
C LEU A 321 18.50 14.36 18.38
N LEU A 322 18.03 14.22 17.13
CA LEU A 322 17.49 12.96 16.65
C LEU A 322 18.63 12.15 16.05
N VAL A 323 18.83 10.94 16.55
CA VAL A 323 20.01 10.12 16.28
C VAL A 323 19.61 8.80 15.65
N ASN A 324 20.42 8.35 14.69
CA ASN A 324 20.38 7.00 14.20
C ASN A 324 21.01 6.04 15.23
N PRO A 325 20.25 5.09 15.81
CA PRO A 325 20.77 4.25 16.88
C PRO A 325 21.82 3.22 16.41
N ILE A 326 21.96 2.96 15.10
CA ILE A 326 23.04 2.10 14.56
C ILE A 326 24.30 2.91 14.28
N ASN A 327 24.17 4.09 13.67
CA ASN A 327 25.29 4.96 13.37
C ASN A 327 25.14 6.26 14.14
N THR A 328 25.73 6.33 15.34
CA THR A 328 25.58 7.50 16.21
C THR A 328 26.24 8.77 15.67
N LEU A 329 27.03 8.67 14.59
CA LEU A 329 27.56 9.82 13.85
C LEU A 329 26.51 10.45 12.91
N ASP A 330 25.46 9.71 12.58
CA ASP A 330 24.33 10.16 11.78
C ASP A 330 23.24 10.72 12.71
N TYR A 331 23.14 12.05 12.77
CA TYR A 331 22.22 12.76 13.64
C TYR A 331 21.69 14.06 13.00
N MET A 332 20.54 14.49 13.49
CA MET A 332 19.91 15.76 13.17
C MET A 332 19.82 16.62 14.43
N ASP A 333 20.53 17.74 14.46
CA ASP A 333 20.42 18.76 15.51
C ASP A 333 19.09 19.49 15.35
N ILE A 334 18.23 19.43 16.36
CA ILE A 334 16.88 20.03 16.36
C ILE A 334 16.71 21.05 17.49
N THR A 335 17.80 21.45 18.14
CA THR A 335 17.79 22.28 19.37
C THR A 335 16.97 23.56 19.21
N ASN A 336 17.16 24.27 18.10
CA ASN A 336 16.47 25.54 17.82
C ASN A 336 15.16 25.36 17.03
N ASP A 337 14.82 24.12 16.69
CA ASP A 337 13.69 23.79 15.82
C ASP A 337 12.52 23.17 16.60
N ILE A 338 12.64 22.96 17.91
CA ILE A 338 11.57 22.38 18.73
C ILE A 338 11.04 23.32 19.79
N LEU A 339 9.75 23.18 20.09
CA LEU A 339 9.10 23.76 21.24
C LEU A 339 8.84 22.65 22.25
N ILE A 340 9.53 22.73 23.39
CA ILE A 340 9.44 21.76 24.46
C ILE A 340 9.72 22.46 25.79
N ASN A 341 8.99 22.09 26.85
CA ASN A 341 9.43 22.38 28.21
C ASN A 341 10.68 21.54 28.54
N ILE A 342 11.83 22.20 28.72
CA ILE A 342 13.12 21.52 28.92
C ILE A 342 13.15 20.63 30.16
N ASN A 343 12.35 20.94 31.19
CA ASN A 343 12.25 20.13 32.41
C ASN A 343 11.68 18.73 32.12
N ASN A 344 10.93 18.58 31.04
CA ASN A 344 10.33 17.32 30.60
C ASN A 344 11.26 16.50 29.69
N LEU A 345 12.38 17.06 29.22
CA LEU A 345 13.24 16.42 28.22
C LEU A 345 13.80 15.07 28.69
N SER A 346 14.21 14.97 29.96
CA SER A 346 14.71 13.72 30.54
C SER A 346 13.68 12.60 30.48
N VAL A 347 12.42 12.92 30.80
CA VAL A 347 11.29 11.98 30.75
C VAL A 347 11.02 11.49 29.33
N ILE A 348 11.07 12.38 28.34
CA ILE A 348 10.93 12.01 26.92
C ILE A 348 12.07 11.08 26.49
N ILE A 349 13.31 11.43 26.82
CA ILE A 349 14.49 10.62 26.47
C ILE A 349 14.37 9.21 27.08
N ASP A 350 13.96 9.10 28.33
CA ASP A 350 13.81 7.80 28.99
C ASP A 350 12.63 7.00 28.45
N TYR A 351 11.54 7.67 28.06
CA TYR A 351 10.43 7.01 27.36
C TYR A 351 10.86 6.49 25.99
N ASN A 352 11.58 7.31 25.20
CA ASN A 352 12.11 6.90 23.90
C ASN A 352 13.09 5.71 24.01
N LYS A 353 13.95 5.68 25.04
CA LYS A 353 14.79 4.50 25.34
C LYS A 353 13.94 3.25 25.60
N LYS A 354 12.85 3.36 26.37
CA LYS A 354 11.93 2.25 26.63
C LYS A 354 11.27 1.75 25.34
N LEU A 355 10.86 2.65 24.46
CA LEU A 355 10.30 2.27 23.16
C LEU A 355 11.32 1.51 22.31
N LEU A 356 12.55 2.00 22.23
CA LEU A 356 13.63 1.36 21.48
C LEU A 356 13.99 -0.05 21.99
N LEU A 357 13.70 -0.36 23.25
CA LEU A 357 13.93 -1.67 23.86
C LEU A 357 12.71 -2.60 23.73
N ASN A 358 11.50 -2.05 23.85
CA ASN A 358 10.27 -2.83 24.02
C ASN A 358 9.43 -2.98 22.75
N VAL A 359 9.60 -2.09 21.76
CA VAL A 359 8.91 -2.16 20.46
C VAL A 359 9.83 -2.80 19.43
N ARG A 360 9.36 -3.84 18.72
CA ARG A 360 10.20 -4.62 17.81
C ARG A 360 9.99 -4.30 16.33
#